data_AF-A0A561XI39-F1
#
_entry.id   AF-A0A561XI39-F1
#
_cell.length_a   1.000
_cell.length_b   1.000
_cell.length_c   1.000
_cell.angle_alpha   90.00
_cell.angle_beta   90.00
_cell.angle_gamma   90.00
#
_symmetry.space_group_name_H-M   'P 1'
#
loop_
_entity.id
_entity.type
_entity.pdbx_description
1 polymer ?
#
loop_
_entity_poly.entity_id
_entity_poly.type
_entity_poly.pdbx_seq_one_letter_code
_entity_poly.pdbx_strand_id
1 'polypeptide(L)'
;MSMKLALNRAEMARESLIQATEWLDTKGVYYRHLPPSQLKIGPINYWPSTGTITIDNEPGKRPHLGLQGLELVLRELQGRYPVRRSS
;
A
#
# COMPACT_ATOMS: atom_id res chain seq x y z
N MET A 1 -24.44 -14.66 -0.44
CA MET A 1 -23.02 -14.64 -0.82
C MET A 1 -22.38 -15.90 -0.27
N SER A 2 -21.73 -16.75 -1.10
CA SER A 2 -21.22 -18.07 -0.65
C SER A 2 -19.98 -17.92 0.24
N MET A 3 -19.88 -18.73 1.30
CA MET A 3 -18.73 -18.77 2.23
C MET A 3 -17.40 -19.01 1.49
N LYS A 4 -17.42 -19.80 0.41
CA LYS A 4 -16.25 -20.03 -0.46
C LYS A 4 -15.74 -18.75 -1.12
N LEU A 5 -16.63 -17.86 -1.56
CA LEU A 5 -16.23 -16.58 -2.17
C LEU A 5 -15.62 -15.61 -1.15
N ALA A 6 -16.12 -15.63 0.09
CA ALA A 6 -15.59 -14.80 1.17
C ALA A 6 -14.18 -15.23 1.58
N LEU A 7 -13.95 -16.55 1.69
CA LEU A 7 -12.64 -17.12 2.00
C LEU A 7 -11.61 -16.76 0.93
N ASN A 8 -11.93 -16.96 -0.36
CA ASN A 8 -11.03 -16.60 -1.46
C ASN A 8 -10.66 -15.11 -1.44
N ARG A 9 -11.60 -14.23 -1.09
CA ARG A 9 -11.33 -12.78 -0.99
C ARG A 9 -10.41 -12.44 0.18
N ALA A 10 -10.58 -13.12 1.32
CA ALA A 10 -9.71 -12.94 2.47
C ALA A 10 -8.28 -13.42 2.19
N GLU A 11 -8.14 -14.56 1.49
CA GLU A 11 -6.84 -15.09 1.06
C GLU A 11 -6.14 -14.12 0.10
N MET A 12 -6.83 -13.66 -0.95
CA MET A 12 -6.26 -12.68 -1.89
C MET A 12 -5.87 -11.36 -1.20
N ALA A 13 -6.68 -10.89 -0.24
CA ALA A 13 -6.38 -9.69 0.53
C ALA A 13 -5.11 -9.87 1.39
N ARG A 14 -4.94 -11.05 1.98
CA ARG A 14 -3.76 -11.40 2.76
C ARG A 14 -2.51 -11.48 1.88
N GLU A 15 -2.60 -12.13 0.73
CA GLU A 15 -1.51 -12.23 -0.24
C GLU A 15 -1.09 -10.83 -0.74
N SER A 16 -2.06 -9.98 -1.05
CA SER A 16 -1.80 -8.61 -1.48
C SER A 16 -1.08 -7.78 -0.40
N LEU A 17 -1.45 -7.96 0.87
CA LEU A 17 -0.78 -7.30 1.99
C LEU A 17 0.66 -7.79 2.14
N ILE A 18 0.90 -9.10 2.11
CA ILE A 18 2.25 -9.70 2.20
C ILE A 18 3.14 -9.18 1.08
N GLN A 19 2.66 -9.25 -0.17
CA GLN A 19 3.41 -8.78 -1.34
C GLN A 19 3.76 -7.30 -1.21
N ALA A 20 2.83 -6.48 -0.70
CA ALA A 20 3.05 -5.06 -0.50
C ALA A 20 4.09 -4.76 0.58
N THR A 21 4.01 -5.43 1.73
CA THR A 21 4.97 -5.25 2.83
C THR A 21 6.37 -5.69 2.43
N GLU A 22 6.50 -6.85 1.79
CA GLU A 22 7.79 -7.35 1.30
C GLU A 22 8.41 -6.37 0.31
N TRP A 23 7.64 -5.88 -0.65
CA TRP A 23 8.13 -4.91 -1.63
C TRP A 23 8.60 -3.61 -0.95
N LEU A 24 7.85 -3.06 -0.01
CA LEU A 24 8.25 -1.86 0.74
C LEU A 24 9.53 -2.10 1.56
N ASP A 25 9.64 -3.27 2.20
CA ASP A 25 10.81 -3.66 2.97
C ASP A 25 12.06 -3.79 2.08
N THR A 26 11.94 -4.37 0.88
CA THR A 26 13.06 -4.42 -0.10
C THR A 26 13.52 -3.03 -0.55
N LYS A 27 12.60 -2.06 -0.61
CA LYS A 27 12.90 -0.67 -0.96
C LYS A 27 13.40 0.14 0.25
N GLY A 28 13.40 -0.44 1.45
CA GLY A 28 13.73 0.27 2.69
C GLY A 28 12.73 1.37 3.05
N VAL A 29 11.50 1.30 2.54
CA VAL A 29 10.44 2.30 2.77
C VAL A 29 9.73 1.96 4.06
N TYR A 30 9.70 2.90 5.01
CA TYR A 30 9.01 2.69 6.27
C TYR A 30 7.50 2.91 6.13
N TYR A 31 6.72 2.04 6.78
CA TYR A 31 5.27 2.12 6.82
C TYR A 31 4.74 1.79 8.22
N ARG A 32 3.54 2.28 8.52
CA ARG A 32 2.71 1.80 9.64
C ARG A 32 1.58 0.95 9.09
N HIS A 33 1.38 -0.23 9.67
CA HIS A 33 0.19 -1.03 9.36
C HIS A 33 -0.97 -0.56 10.23
N LEU A 34 -2.06 -0.13 9.58
CA LEU A 34 -3.32 0.26 10.20
C LEU A 34 -4.38 -0.81 9.89
N PRO A 35 -4.97 -1.48 10.90
CA PRO A 35 -5.97 -2.50 10.68
C PRO A 35 -7.20 -1.97 9.91
N PRO A 36 -7.85 -2.81 9.08
CA PRO A 36 -7.55 -4.22 8.87
C PRO A 36 -6.44 -4.51 7.85
N SER A 37 -6.07 -3.56 6.97
CA SER A 37 -5.12 -3.84 5.88
C SER A 37 -4.43 -2.61 5.29
N GLN A 38 -4.56 -1.44 5.90
CA GLN A 38 -4.02 -0.21 5.32
C GLN A 38 -2.53 -0.08 5.65
N LEU A 39 -1.72 0.24 4.64
CA LEU A 39 -0.32 0.62 4.79
C LEU A 39 -0.21 2.14 4.71
N LYS A 40 0.26 2.76 5.80
CA LYS A 40 0.46 4.21 5.92
C LYS A 40 1.94 4.54 5.72
N ILE A 41 2.29 5.22 4.65
CA ILE A 41 3.67 5.54 4.24
C ILE A 41 3.83 7.06 4.18
N GLY A 42 4.27 7.68 5.27
CA GLY A 42 4.22 9.15 5.39
C GLY A 42 2.80 9.66 5.11
N PRO A 43 2.58 10.57 4.14
CA PRO A 43 1.25 11.05 3.77
C PRO A 43 0.45 10.05 2.90
N ILE A 44 1.07 9.00 2.36
CA ILE A 44 0.44 8.05 1.43
C ILE A 44 -0.37 7.02 2.22
N ASN A 45 -1.63 6.82 1.84
CA ASN A 45 -2.49 5.74 2.32
C ASN A 45 -2.66 4.71 1.21
N TYR A 46 -2.30 3.46 1.48
CA TYR A 46 -2.41 2.36 0.53
C TYR A 46 -3.23 1.21 1.10
N TRP A 47 -4.20 0.70 0.34
CA TRP A 47 -4.99 -0.50 0.67
C TRP A 47 -4.67 -1.62 -0.32
N PRO A 48 -3.73 -2.53 -0.01
CA PRO A 48 -3.24 -3.55 -0.95
C PRO A 48 -4.35 -4.42 -1.54
N SER A 49 -5.33 -4.81 -0.73
CA SER A 49 -6.46 -5.66 -1.15
C SER A 49 -7.31 -5.09 -2.29
N THR A 50 -7.33 -3.76 -2.45
CA THR A 50 -8.05 -3.08 -3.53
C THR A 50 -7.12 -2.32 -4.47
N GLY A 51 -5.83 -2.26 -4.14
CA GLY A 51 -4.85 -1.39 -4.77
C GLY A 51 -5.11 0.11 -4.59
N THR A 52 -6.09 0.54 -3.78
CA THR A 52 -6.46 1.95 -3.64
C THR A 52 -5.34 2.75 -3.00
N ILE A 53 -5.05 3.94 -3.55
CA ILE A 53 -4.07 4.88 -3.01
C ILE A 53 -4.71 6.26 -2.87
N THR A 54 -4.50 6.92 -1.73
CA THR A 54 -4.84 8.34 -1.49
C THR A 54 -3.67 9.03 -0.80
N ILE A 55 -3.60 10.35 -0.90
CA ILE A 55 -2.61 11.18 -0.21
C ILE A 55 -3.35 12.08 0.79
N ASP A 56 -2.83 12.18 2.01
CA ASP A 56 -3.38 13.10 3.00
C ASP A 56 -3.43 14.52 2.45
N ASN A 57 -4.53 15.22 2.74
CA ASN A 57 -4.81 16.59 2.29
C ASN A 57 -4.94 16.77 0.76
N GLU A 58 -5.04 15.68 0.00
CA GLU A 58 -5.35 15.75 -1.43
C GLU A 58 -6.75 15.18 -1.72
N PRO A 59 -7.50 15.79 -2.65
CA PRO A 59 -8.79 15.26 -3.04
C PRO A 59 -8.64 14.01 -3.89
N GLY A 60 -9.41 12.97 -3.55
CA GLY A 60 -9.64 11.81 -4.41
C GLY A 60 -8.58 10.70 -4.35
N LYS A 61 -8.84 9.66 -5.15
CA LYS A 61 -7.98 8.48 -5.29
C LYS A 61 -7.01 8.69 -6.44
N ARG A 62 -5.82 8.09 -6.34
CA ARG A 62 -4.91 8.01 -7.48
C ARG A 62 -5.49 7.10 -8.58
N PRO A 63 -5.26 7.43 -9.87
CA PRO A 63 -5.83 6.68 -10.99
C PRO A 63 -5.17 5.31 -11.19
N HIS A 64 -3.90 5.18 -10.79
CA HIS A 64 -3.17 3.91 -10.84
C HIS A 64 -3.33 3.18 -9.51
N LEU A 65 -3.64 1.88 -9.60
CA LEU A 65 -3.89 1.02 -8.45
C LEU A 65 -2.75 0.01 -8.24
N GLY A 66 -2.75 -0.61 -7.06
CA GLY A 66 -1.88 -1.72 -6.72
C GLY A 66 -0.41 -1.30 -6.54
N LEU A 67 0.48 -2.29 -6.55
CA LEU A 67 1.91 -2.05 -6.34
C LEU A 67 2.53 -1.13 -7.39
N GLN A 68 2.13 -1.26 -8.66
CA GLN A 68 2.61 -0.39 -9.73
C GLN A 68 2.16 1.07 -9.49
N GLY A 69 0.90 1.27 -9.12
CA GLY A 69 0.41 2.60 -8.73
C GLY A 69 1.16 3.17 -7.53
N LEU A 70 1.44 2.32 -6.53
CA LEU A 70 2.20 2.73 -5.34
C LEU A 70 3.61 3.16 -5.71
N GLU A 71 4.29 2.41 -6.58
CA GLU A 71 5.63 2.75 -7.04
C GLU A 71 5.66 4.12 -7.76
N LEU A 72 4.66 4.41 -8.60
CA LEU A 72 4.55 5.70 -9.28
C LEU A 72 4.39 6.85 -8.26
N VAL A 73 3.51 6.67 -7.27
CA VAL A 73 3.27 7.66 -6.22
C VAL A 73 4.52 7.88 -5.35
N LEU A 74 5.25 6.82 -5.03
CA LEU A 74 6.51 6.94 -4.29
C LEU A 74 7.60 7.68 -5.09
N ARG A 75 7.59 7.58 -6.42
CA ARG A 75 8.48 8.37 -7.30
C ARG A 75 8.04 9.84 -7.38
N GLU A 76 6.74 10.10 -7.44
CA GLU A 76 6.16 11.45 -7.42
C GLU A 76 6.48 12.19 -6.11
N LEU A 77 6.40 11.50 -4.98
CA LEU A 77 6.54 12.08 -3.64
C LEU A 77 7.91 11.86 -3.00
N GLN A 78 8.98 11.70 -3.80
CA GLN A 78 10.34 11.48 -3.31
C GLN A 78 10.71 12.44 -2.17
N GLY A 79 11.29 11.89 -1.10
CA GLY A 79 11.69 12.66 0.08
C GLY A 79 10.55 13.05 1.03
N ARG A 80 9.28 12.76 0.71
CA ARG A 80 8.11 13.02 1.58
C ARG A 80 7.67 11.81 2.40
N TYR A 81 8.41 10.72 2.35
CA TYR A 81 8.20 9.54 3.17
C TYR A 81 9.53 9.03 3.75
N PRO A 82 9.48 8.40 4.94
CA PRO A 82 10.67 7.87 5.59
C PRO A 82 11.25 6.68 4.81
N VAL A 83 12.56 6.73 4.54
CA VAL A 83 13.35 5.66 3.91
C VAL A 83 14.57 5.36 4.78
N ARG A 84 14.97 4.09 4.88
CA ARG A 84 16.27 3.70 5.47
C ARG A 84 17.38 4.36 4.68
N ARG A 85 18.16 5.24 5.30
CA ARG A 85 19.40 5.74 4.70
C ARG A 85 20.41 4.60 4.69
N SER A 86 20.91 4.24 3.52
CA SER A 86 22.15 3.48 3.42
C SER A 86 23.25 4.39 3.97
N SER A 87 23.81 3.99 5.12
CA SER A 87 25.03 4.57 5.68
C SER A 87 26.20 4.42 4.71
#